data_AF-A0A5F1Z9U0-F1
#
_entry.id   AF-A0A5F1Z9U0-F1
#
_cell.length_a   1.000
_cell.length_b   1.000
_cell.length_c   1.000
_cell.angle_alpha   90.00
_cell.angle_beta   90.00
_cell.angle_gamma   90.00
#
_symmetry.space_group_name_H-M   'P 1'
#
loop_
_entity.id
_entity.type
_entity.pdbx_description
1 polymer ?
#
loop_
_entity_poly.entity_id
_entity_poly.type
_entity_poly.pdbx_seq_one_letter_code
_entity_poly.pdbx_strand_id
1 'polypeptide(L)'
;MSAITDFFHKIQNQIIEIQTTINQIKTSWENFQKFWDLFFTLVPWEVLLLLIFSVILLSVFNSVSPKTPKANLTLAVLLLSALWIYFWGLFSKEVTYSKVIKASLYILVPLHAIGIFQILSQWGKKWYWNQRRIQPKNWDSALHQLSLDYHQLVGKAHLYHNEIQENRGNLREEIERMERSIQGIKSLLLQDKPTQIQNPEVESNEPNGSQ
;
A
#
# COMPACT_ATOMS: atom_id res chain seq x y z
N MET A 1 -38.69 2.69 62.24
CA MET A 1 -37.43 3.42 61.98
C MET A 1 -36.72 2.83 60.75
N SER A 2 -37.25 3.00 59.53
CA SER A 2 -36.54 2.50 58.32
C SER A 2 -36.55 3.55 57.20
N ALA A 3 -37.68 4.21 56.93
CA ALA A 3 -37.77 5.18 55.81
C ALA A 3 -36.76 6.34 55.86
N ILE A 4 -36.41 6.84 57.05
CA ILE A 4 -35.42 7.93 57.20
C ILE A 4 -34.00 7.40 56.96
N THR A 5 -33.66 6.23 57.49
CA THR A 5 -32.35 5.59 57.28
C THR A 5 -32.15 5.19 55.82
N ASP A 6 -33.19 4.66 55.17
CA ASP A 6 -33.21 4.31 53.75
C ASP A 6 -33.07 5.57 52.87
N PHE A 7 -33.70 6.68 53.25
CA PHE A 7 -33.53 7.98 52.60
C PHE A 7 -32.09 8.52 52.75
N PHE A 8 -31.51 8.47 53.95
CA PHE A 8 -30.11 8.88 54.18
C PHE A 8 -29.12 8.04 53.38
N HIS A 9 -29.32 6.71 53.32
CA HIS A 9 -28.50 5.84 52.47
C HIS A 9 -28.63 6.18 50.99
N LYS A 10 -29.84 6.50 50.52
CA LYS A 10 -30.07 6.92 49.14
C LYS A 10 -29.39 8.24 48.80
N ILE A 11 -29.46 9.24 49.70
CA ILE A 11 -28.75 10.51 49.54
C ILE A 11 -27.24 10.30 49.53
N GLN A 12 -26.71 9.46 50.42
CA GLN A 12 -25.29 9.16 50.47
C GLN A 12 -24.81 8.47 49.19
N ASN A 13 -25.56 7.49 48.68
CA ASN A 13 -25.24 6.83 47.42
C ASN A 13 -25.29 7.81 46.24
N GLN A 14 -26.28 8.70 46.19
CA GLN A 14 -26.35 9.73 45.16
C GLN A 14 -25.16 10.71 45.23
N ILE A 15 -24.72 11.10 46.42
CA ILE A 15 -23.53 11.96 46.58
C ILE A 15 -22.27 11.24 46.07
N ILE A 16 -22.12 9.94 46.35
CA ILE A 16 -20.99 9.13 45.87
C ILE A 16 -21.04 8.98 44.34
N GLU A 17 -22.21 8.74 43.76
CA GLU A 17 -22.42 8.66 42.31
C GLU A 17 -22.11 10.01 41.63
N ILE A 18 -22.55 11.13 42.21
CA ILE A 18 -22.24 12.47 41.72
C ILE A 18 -20.72 12.71 41.79
N GLN A 19 -20.07 12.38 42.90
CA GLN A 19 -18.62 12.56 43.04
C GLN A 19 -17.85 11.70 42.03
N THR A 20 -18.31 10.47 41.79
CA THR A 20 -17.73 9.58 40.77
C THR A 20 -17.90 10.17 39.37
N THR A 21 -19.09 10.68 39.06
CA THR A 21 -19.39 11.33 37.78
C THR A 21 -18.54 12.59 37.57
N ILE A 22 -18.38 13.43 38.59
CA ILE A 22 -17.52 14.61 38.55
C ILE A 22 -16.06 14.22 38.30
N ASN A 23 -15.57 13.17 38.98
CA ASN A 23 -14.20 12.69 38.77
C ASN A 23 -14.01 12.12 37.35
N GLN A 24 -15.01 11.43 36.81
CA GLN A 24 -15.00 10.95 35.42
C GLN A 24 -14.99 12.11 34.42
N ILE A 25 -15.80 13.16 34.65
CA ILE A 25 -15.81 14.38 33.83
C ILE A 25 -14.45 15.08 33.89
N LYS A 26 -13.89 15.24 35.09
CA LYS A 26 -12.57 15.86 35.28
C LYS A 26 -11.47 15.08 34.54
N THR A 27 -11.48 13.75 34.67
CA THR A 27 -10.51 12.88 33.98
C THR A 27 -10.69 12.95 32.46
N SER A 28 -11.94 12.98 31.98
CA SER A 28 -12.24 13.13 30.55
C SER A 28 -11.80 14.49 30.03
N TRP A 29 -11.98 15.56 30.80
CA TRP A 29 -11.53 16.90 30.48
C TRP A 29 -10.01 17.00 30.41
N GLU A 30 -9.29 16.42 31.38
CA GLU A 30 -7.83 16.36 31.37
C GLU A 30 -7.29 15.58 30.16
N ASN A 31 -7.92 14.46 29.80
CA ASN A 31 -7.56 13.69 28.61
C ASN A 31 -7.85 14.47 27.31
N PHE A 32 -8.97 15.20 27.27
CA PHE A 32 -9.32 16.06 26.15
C PHE A 32 -8.33 17.21 25.99
N GLN A 33 -7.93 17.84 27.10
CA GLN A 33 -6.91 18.89 27.08
C GLN A 33 -5.57 18.35 26.57
N LYS A 34 -5.10 17.21 27.08
CA LYS A 34 -3.86 16.56 26.59
C LYS A 34 -3.92 16.25 25.09
N PHE A 35 -5.06 15.79 24.60
CA PHE A 35 -5.26 15.57 23.17
C PHE A 35 -5.12 16.86 22.36
N TRP A 36 -5.79 17.94 22.80
CA TRP A 36 -5.72 19.22 22.11
C TRP A 36 -4.34 19.86 22.19
N ASP A 37 -3.65 19.74 23.32
CA ASP A 37 -2.27 20.21 23.48
C ASP A 37 -1.35 19.49 22.48
N LEU A 38 -1.49 18.16 22.33
CA LEU A 38 -0.74 17.39 21.33
C LEU A 38 -1.12 17.82 19.90
N PHE A 39 -2.42 17.97 19.63
CA PHE A 39 -2.92 18.37 18.32
C PHE A 39 -2.38 19.74 17.89
N PHE A 40 -2.46 20.77 18.75
CA PHE A 40 -1.93 22.11 18.46
C PHE A 40 -0.40 22.16 18.43
N THR A 41 0.28 21.24 19.10
CA THR A 41 1.75 21.10 18.98
C THR A 41 2.14 20.51 17.62
N LEU A 42 1.35 19.58 17.09
CA LEU A 42 1.64 18.88 15.83
C LEU A 42 1.14 19.65 14.59
N VAL A 43 0.01 20.34 14.71
CA VAL A 43 -0.67 21.01 13.62
C VAL A 43 -0.32 22.51 13.64
N PRO A 44 0.44 23.00 12.64
CA PRO A 44 0.76 24.42 12.55
C PRO A 44 -0.50 25.28 12.46
N TRP A 45 -0.47 26.48 13.03
CA TRP A 45 -1.61 27.40 13.01
C TRP A 45 -2.03 27.78 11.58
N GLU A 46 -1.09 27.79 10.63
CA GLU A 46 -1.32 27.97 9.20
C GLU A 46 -2.32 26.95 8.63
N VAL A 47 -2.23 25.69 9.09
CA VAL A 47 -3.11 24.60 8.66
C VAL A 47 -4.51 24.84 9.19
N LEU A 48 -4.65 25.29 10.44
CA LEU A 48 -5.96 25.59 11.02
C LEU A 48 -6.66 26.73 10.29
N LEU A 49 -5.92 27.79 9.97
CA LEU A 49 -6.46 28.91 9.21
C LEU A 49 -6.93 28.44 7.83
N LEU A 50 -6.10 27.70 7.11
CA LEU A 50 -6.46 27.12 5.81
C LEU A 50 -7.68 26.20 5.92
N LEU A 51 -7.75 25.38 6.97
CA LEU A 51 -8.86 24.47 7.22
C LEU A 51 -10.17 25.22 7.46
N ILE A 52 -10.17 26.23 8.34
CA ILE A 52 -11.38 27.01 8.67
C ILE A 52 -11.93 27.69 7.42
N PHE A 53 -11.08 28.39 6.65
CA PHE A 53 -11.51 29.02 5.40
C PHE A 53 -11.97 27.99 4.38
N SER A 54 -11.32 26.82 4.34
CA SER A 54 -11.70 25.74 3.42
C SER A 54 -13.08 25.17 3.76
N VAL A 55 -13.44 25.04 5.04
CA VAL A 55 -14.77 24.61 5.47
C VAL A 55 -15.85 25.63 5.08
N ILE A 56 -15.55 26.94 5.16
CA ILE A 56 -16.48 27.99 4.70
C ILE A 56 -16.69 27.87 3.19
N LEU A 57 -15.62 27.78 2.40
CA LEU A 57 -15.70 27.59 0.95
C LEU A 57 -16.36 26.27 0.56
N LEU A 58 -16.13 25.20 1.33
CA LEU A 58 -16.80 23.92 1.16
C LEU A 58 -18.31 24.06 1.33
N SER A 59 -18.78 24.85 2.30
CA SER A 59 -20.22 25.12 2.45
C SER A 59 -20.79 25.78 1.20
N VAL A 60 -20.07 26.76 0.65
CA VAL A 60 -20.44 27.43 -0.61
C VAL A 60 -20.42 26.45 -1.79
N PHE A 61 -19.36 25.66 -1.97
CA PHE A 61 -19.26 24.72 -3.09
C PHE A 61 -20.26 23.56 -2.99
N ASN A 62 -20.53 23.05 -1.78
CA ASN A 62 -21.54 22.03 -1.57
C ASN A 62 -22.96 22.54 -1.85
N SER A 63 -23.21 23.86 -1.76
CA SER A 63 -24.49 24.43 -2.19
C SER A 63 -24.71 24.31 -3.71
N VAL A 64 -23.62 24.28 -4.50
CA VAL A 64 -23.66 24.15 -5.96
C VAL A 64 -23.56 22.69 -6.40
N SER A 65 -22.71 21.88 -5.75
CA SER A 65 -22.46 20.48 -6.08
C SER A 65 -22.41 19.59 -4.83
N PRO A 66 -23.56 19.21 -4.25
CA PRO A 66 -23.61 18.51 -2.96
C PRO A 66 -23.09 17.06 -3.03
N LYS A 67 -23.05 16.46 -4.23
CA LYS A 67 -22.69 15.04 -4.40
C LYS A 67 -21.19 14.76 -4.34
N THR A 68 -20.33 15.78 -4.26
CA THR A 68 -18.86 15.63 -4.35
C THR A 68 -18.09 16.36 -3.23
N PRO A 69 -18.41 16.15 -1.94
CA PRO A 69 -17.84 16.92 -0.83
C PRO A 69 -16.31 16.79 -0.71
N LYS A 70 -15.73 15.62 -1.00
CA LYS A 70 -14.27 15.42 -1.00
C LYS A 70 -13.56 16.22 -2.10
N ALA A 71 -14.16 16.29 -3.29
CA ALA A 71 -13.63 17.04 -4.41
C ALA A 71 -13.75 18.55 -4.17
N ASN A 72 -14.90 18.99 -3.66
CA ASN A 72 -15.15 20.38 -3.28
C ASN A 72 -14.17 20.85 -2.20
N LEU A 73 -13.87 20.02 -1.20
CA LEU A 73 -12.88 20.35 -0.17
C LEU A 73 -11.47 20.47 -0.78
N THR A 74 -11.11 19.56 -1.69
CA THR A 74 -9.82 19.63 -2.41
C THR A 74 -9.72 20.93 -3.20
N LEU A 75 -10.77 21.30 -3.93
CA LEU A 75 -10.83 22.54 -4.69
C LEU A 75 -10.75 23.78 -3.79
N ALA A 76 -11.45 23.77 -2.65
CA ALA A 76 -11.41 24.85 -1.67
C ALA A 76 -10.00 25.07 -1.12
N VAL A 77 -9.30 23.98 -0.73
CA VAL A 77 -7.92 24.07 -0.27
C VAL A 77 -7.00 24.59 -1.38
N LEU A 78 -7.12 24.07 -2.62
CA LEU A 78 -6.27 24.52 -3.73
C LEU A 78 -6.50 26.00 -4.09
N LEU A 79 -7.75 26.44 -4.10
CA LEU A 79 -8.11 27.83 -4.38
C LEU A 79 -7.57 28.74 -3.29
N LEU A 80 -7.75 28.39 -2.02
CA LEU A 80 -7.20 29.16 -0.90
C LEU A 80 -5.68 29.19 -0.90
N SER A 81 -5.02 28.10 -1.26
CA SER A 81 -3.56 28.05 -1.38
C SER A 81 -3.07 28.96 -2.51
N ALA A 82 -3.77 29.00 -3.65
CA ALA A 82 -3.48 29.93 -4.73
C ALA A 82 -3.70 31.39 -4.31
N LEU A 83 -4.81 31.69 -3.63
CA LEU A 83 -5.07 33.02 -3.07
C LEU A 83 -4.02 33.43 -2.03
N TRP A 84 -3.60 32.51 -1.17
CA TRP A 84 -2.55 32.76 -0.19
C TRP A 84 -1.26 33.15 -0.91
N ILE A 85 -0.82 32.35 -1.87
CA ILE A 85 0.38 32.65 -2.68
C ILE A 85 0.24 34.02 -3.35
N TYR A 86 -0.92 34.31 -3.95
CA TYR A 86 -1.20 35.58 -4.62
C TYR A 86 -1.10 36.78 -3.68
N PHE A 87 -1.79 36.74 -2.53
CA PHE A 87 -1.71 37.81 -1.54
C PHE A 87 -0.29 37.97 -0.99
N TRP A 88 0.42 36.87 -0.75
CA TRP A 88 1.80 36.95 -0.26
C TRP A 88 2.74 37.58 -1.29
N GLY A 89 2.55 37.28 -2.57
CA GLY A 89 3.30 37.92 -3.67
C GLY A 89 3.02 39.42 -3.82
N LEU A 90 1.86 39.90 -3.37
CA LEU A 90 1.52 41.33 -3.37
C LEU A 90 2.12 42.10 -2.18
N PHE A 91 2.27 41.46 -1.03
CA PHE A 91 2.62 42.14 0.23
C PHE A 91 4.00 41.79 0.80
N SER A 92 4.69 40.76 0.29
CA SER A 92 6.00 40.32 0.79
C SER A 92 7.07 40.30 -0.30
N LYS A 93 8.32 40.61 0.09
CA LYS A 93 9.49 40.54 -0.81
C LYS A 93 9.88 39.10 -1.22
N GLU A 94 9.49 38.11 -0.41
CA GLU A 94 9.77 36.70 -0.66
C GLU A 94 8.51 35.86 -0.49
N VAL A 95 8.21 35.00 -1.47
CA VAL A 95 7.07 34.09 -1.44
C VAL A 95 7.51 32.75 -0.87
N THR A 96 7.02 32.38 0.31
CA THR A 96 7.34 31.09 0.93
C THR A 96 6.41 29.98 0.43
N TYR A 97 6.58 29.56 -0.83
CA TYR A 97 5.78 28.48 -1.45
C TYR A 97 5.78 27.17 -0.62
N SER A 98 6.91 26.84 0.00
CA SER A 98 7.06 25.63 0.82
C SER A 98 6.07 25.59 1.99
N LYS A 99 5.79 26.73 2.64
CA LYS A 99 4.83 26.80 3.76
C LYS A 99 3.41 26.49 3.29
N VAL A 100 2.99 27.10 2.18
CA VAL A 100 1.64 26.89 1.62
C VAL A 100 1.47 25.46 1.12
N ILE A 101 2.49 24.89 0.46
CA ILE A 101 2.47 23.50 -0.01
C ILE A 101 2.38 22.52 1.17
N LYS A 102 3.20 22.70 2.21
CA LYS A 102 3.15 21.86 3.41
C LYS A 102 1.80 21.95 4.10
N ALA A 103 1.26 23.15 4.27
CA ALA A 103 -0.05 23.34 4.90
C ALA A 103 -1.18 22.68 4.10
N SER A 104 -1.13 22.78 2.77
CA SER A 104 -2.08 22.11 1.87
C SER A 104 -1.98 20.58 2.00
N LEU A 105 -0.76 20.03 1.99
CA LEU A 105 -0.53 18.59 2.11
C LEU A 105 -0.99 18.04 3.46
N TYR A 106 -0.84 18.79 4.55
CA TYR A 106 -1.36 18.41 5.86
C TYR A 106 -2.87 18.14 5.86
N ILE A 107 -3.63 18.77 4.95
CA ILE A 107 -5.07 18.55 4.79
C ILE A 107 -5.34 17.50 3.71
N LEU A 108 -4.70 17.62 2.53
CA LEU A 108 -4.99 16.75 1.38
C LEU A 108 -4.51 15.31 1.57
N VAL A 109 -3.36 15.10 2.23
CA VAL A 109 -2.80 13.76 2.43
C VAL A 109 -3.73 12.87 3.26
N PRO A 110 -4.17 13.25 4.48
CA PRO A 110 -5.12 12.43 5.22
C PRO A 110 -6.47 12.30 4.51
N LEU A 111 -6.91 13.34 3.78
CA LEU A 111 -8.16 13.29 2.99
C LEU A 111 -8.13 12.21 1.90
N HIS A 112 -6.98 12.02 1.25
CA HIS A 112 -6.78 11.07 0.14
C HIS A 112 -5.98 9.82 0.53
N ALA A 113 -5.66 9.64 1.81
CA ALA A 113 -4.76 8.59 2.29
C ALA A 113 -5.19 7.18 1.85
N ILE A 114 -6.49 6.88 1.91
CA ILE A 114 -7.05 5.59 1.48
C ILE A 114 -6.81 5.36 -0.02
N GLY A 115 -7.05 6.39 -0.84
CA GLY A 115 -6.84 6.30 -2.29
C GLY A 115 -5.37 6.12 -2.65
N ILE A 116 -4.48 6.88 -1.99
CA ILE A 116 -3.04 6.77 -2.16
C ILE A 116 -2.56 5.36 -1.76
N PHE A 117 -3.04 4.83 -0.64
CA PHE A 117 -2.71 3.47 -0.18
C PHE A 117 -3.18 2.40 -1.16
N GLN A 118 -4.39 2.52 -1.72
CA GLN A 118 -4.88 1.60 -2.75
C GLN A 118 -3.98 1.62 -3.99
N ILE A 119 -3.57 2.81 -4.46
CA ILE A 119 -2.67 2.92 -5.61
C ILE A 119 -1.31 2.27 -5.30
N LEU A 120 -0.73 2.58 -4.14
CA LEU A 120 0.55 2.01 -3.69
C LEU A 120 0.48 0.49 -3.55
N SER A 121 -0.60 -0.04 -2.98
CA SER A 121 -0.77 -1.49 -2.82
C SER A 121 -0.91 -2.20 -4.17
N GLN A 122 -1.63 -1.62 -5.13
CA GLN A 122 -1.75 -2.18 -6.47
C GLN A 122 -0.41 -2.14 -7.22
N TRP A 123 0.31 -1.03 -7.12
CA TRP A 123 1.64 -0.87 -7.69
C TRP A 123 2.64 -1.83 -7.06
N GLY A 124 2.66 -1.92 -5.73
CA GLY A 124 3.51 -2.84 -4.98
C GLY A 124 3.22 -4.29 -5.34
N LYS A 125 1.93 -4.68 -5.45
CA LYS A 125 1.53 -6.01 -5.92
C LYS A 125 2.04 -6.25 -7.34
N LYS A 126 1.82 -5.32 -8.26
CA LYS A 126 2.27 -5.44 -9.66
C LYS A 126 3.78 -5.61 -9.74
N TRP A 127 4.53 -4.77 -9.02
CA TRP A 127 5.99 -4.84 -8.94
C TRP A 127 6.47 -6.17 -8.37
N TYR A 128 5.92 -6.58 -7.23
CA TYR A 128 6.24 -7.84 -6.56
C TYR A 128 6.04 -9.04 -7.49
N TRP A 129 4.91 -9.12 -8.17
CA TRP A 129 4.64 -10.21 -9.12
C TRP A 129 5.48 -10.09 -10.38
N ASN A 130 5.80 -8.89 -10.86
CA ASN A 130 6.65 -8.74 -12.05
C ASN A 130 8.06 -9.31 -11.81
N GLN A 131 8.58 -9.19 -10.59
CA GLN A 131 9.88 -9.75 -10.21
C GLN A 131 9.84 -11.28 -10.00
N ARG A 132 8.65 -11.87 -9.82
CA ARG A 132 8.47 -13.30 -9.48
C ARG A 132 7.75 -14.12 -10.55
N ARG A 133 7.35 -13.49 -11.66
CA ARG A 133 6.64 -14.18 -12.74
C ARG A 133 7.65 -14.97 -13.57
N ILE A 134 7.26 -16.21 -13.90
CA ILE A 134 7.91 -16.99 -14.94
C ILE A 134 7.82 -16.19 -16.24
N GLN A 135 8.92 -16.06 -16.96
CA GLN A 135 8.91 -15.37 -18.24
C GLN A 135 7.97 -16.12 -19.20
N PRO A 136 6.99 -15.44 -19.84
CA PRO A 136 6.02 -16.08 -20.72
C PRO A 136 6.68 -16.95 -21.80
N LYS A 137 7.78 -16.45 -22.38
CA LYS A 137 8.58 -17.18 -23.38
C LYS A 137 9.11 -18.52 -22.87
N ASN A 138 9.58 -18.58 -21.63
CA ASN A 138 10.11 -19.81 -21.05
C ASN A 138 8.98 -20.80 -20.74
N TRP A 139 7.84 -20.28 -20.30
CA TRP A 139 6.64 -21.08 -20.07
C TRP A 139 6.08 -21.68 -21.37
N ASP A 140 5.94 -20.85 -22.41
CA ASP A 140 5.46 -21.27 -23.73
C ASP A 140 6.40 -22.31 -24.36
N SER A 141 7.72 -22.10 -24.26
CA SER A 141 8.71 -23.05 -24.76
C SER A 141 8.65 -24.40 -24.02
N ALA A 142 8.46 -24.39 -22.70
CA ALA A 142 8.36 -25.61 -21.91
C ALA A 142 7.07 -26.38 -22.20
N LEU A 143 5.94 -25.69 -22.36
CA LEU A 143 4.68 -26.30 -22.79
C LEU A 143 4.75 -26.86 -24.22
N HIS A 144 5.42 -26.15 -25.12
CA HIS A 144 5.62 -26.62 -26.49
C HIS A 144 6.44 -27.92 -26.51
N GLN A 145 7.55 -27.97 -25.76
CA GLN A 145 8.38 -29.17 -25.66
C GLN A 145 7.61 -30.35 -25.06
N LEU A 146 6.84 -30.13 -23.99
CA LEU A 146 5.99 -31.16 -23.40
C LEU A 146 4.99 -31.72 -24.41
N SER A 147 4.36 -30.84 -25.21
CA SER A 147 3.43 -31.24 -26.25
C SER A 147 4.09 -32.10 -27.33
N LEU A 148 5.29 -31.72 -27.79
CA LEU A 148 6.06 -32.48 -28.78
C LEU A 148 6.42 -33.88 -28.27
N ASP A 149 6.96 -33.96 -27.05
CA ASP A 149 7.38 -35.24 -26.46
C ASP A 149 6.18 -36.17 -26.21
N TYR A 150 5.04 -35.61 -25.80
CA TYR A 150 3.78 -36.36 -25.68
C TYR A 150 3.35 -36.96 -27.03
N HIS A 151 3.34 -36.15 -28.10
CA HIS A 151 2.95 -36.63 -29.43
C HIS A 151 3.92 -37.68 -29.97
N GLN A 152 5.22 -37.54 -29.71
CA GLN A 152 6.24 -38.53 -30.10
C GLN A 152 6.05 -39.86 -29.37
N LEU A 153 5.82 -39.81 -28.06
CA LEU A 153 5.55 -41.00 -27.25
C LEU A 153 4.30 -41.72 -27.74
N VAL A 154 3.19 -41.01 -27.90
CA VAL A 154 1.91 -41.60 -28.37
C VAL A 154 2.03 -42.13 -29.79
N GLY A 155 2.72 -41.39 -30.67
CA GLY A 155 2.98 -41.83 -32.05
C GLY A 155 3.77 -43.13 -32.11
N LYS A 156 4.86 -43.25 -31.35
CA LYS A 156 5.65 -44.49 -31.29
C LYS A 156 4.91 -45.61 -30.56
N ALA A 157 4.15 -45.32 -29.52
CA ALA A 157 3.31 -46.31 -28.83
C ALA A 157 2.25 -46.91 -29.76
N HIS A 158 1.63 -46.08 -30.62
CA HIS A 158 0.73 -46.57 -31.66
C HIS A 158 1.45 -47.36 -32.74
N LEU A 159 2.61 -46.90 -33.21
CA LEU A 159 3.38 -47.59 -34.25
C LEU A 159 3.84 -48.98 -33.81
N TYR A 160 4.24 -49.12 -32.55
CA TYR A 160 4.74 -50.37 -31.98
C TYR A 160 3.65 -51.22 -31.31
N HIS A 161 2.36 -50.96 -31.54
CA HIS A 161 1.29 -51.57 -30.75
C HIS A 161 1.25 -53.12 -30.81
N ASN A 162 1.75 -53.73 -31.90
CA ASN A 162 1.86 -55.19 -32.05
C ASN A 162 3.22 -55.75 -31.61
N GLU A 163 4.24 -54.90 -31.46
CA GLU A 163 5.65 -55.28 -31.26
C GLU A 163 6.24 -54.57 -30.02
N ILE A 164 5.40 -54.37 -29.00
CA ILE A 164 5.74 -53.62 -27.79
C ILE A 164 6.95 -54.22 -27.06
N GLN A 165 7.05 -55.56 -27.04
CA GLN A 165 8.16 -56.25 -26.36
C GLN A 165 9.51 -56.01 -27.07
N GLU A 166 9.50 -56.01 -28.40
CA GLU A 166 10.70 -55.80 -29.22
C GLU A 166 11.15 -54.34 -29.21
N ASN A 167 10.19 -53.41 -29.15
CA ASN A 167 10.43 -51.97 -29.17
C ASN A 167 10.39 -51.32 -27.77
N ARG A 168 10.42 -52.12 -26.70
CA ARG A 168 10.34 -51.66 -25.31
C ARG A 168 11.40 -50.61 -24.96
N GLY A 169 12.61 -50.75 -25.50
CA GLY A 169 13.70 -49.79 -25.31
C GLY A 169 13.38 -48.40 -25.87
N ASN A 170 12.84 -48.36 -27.09
CA ASN A 170 12.44 -47.12 -27.76
C ASN A 170 11.30 -46.41 -27.03
N LEU A 171 10.30 -47.16 -26.56
CA LEU A 171 9.20 -46.61 -25.78
C LEU A 171 9.66 -46.06 -24.42
N ARG A 172 10.60 -46.75 -23.77
CA ARG A 172 11.19 -46.29 -22.51
C ARG A 172 11.96 -44.99 -22.69
N GLU A 173 12.71 -44.84 -23.78
CA GLU A 173 13.43 -43.59 -24.08
C GLU A 173 12.46 -42.40 -24.26
N GLU A 174 11.34 -42.60 -24.96
CA GLU A 174 10.32 -41.54 -25.12
C GLU A 174 9.62 -41.20 -23.80
N ILE A 175 9.36 -42.19 -22.94
CA ILE A 175 8.83 -41.95 -21.59
C ILE A 175 9.84 -41.10 -20.79
N GLU A 176 11.13 -41.45 -20.83
CA GLU A 176 12.19 -40.70 -20.14
C GLU A 176 12.37 -39.28 -20.71
N ARG A 177 12.08 -39.04 -21.99
CA ARG A 177 12.05 -37.69 -22.58
C ARG A 177 10.87 -36.89 -22.07
N MET A 178 9.67 -37.47 -22.06
CA MET A 178 8.47 -36.83 -21.52
C MET A 178 8.62 -36.49 -20.04
N GLU A 179 9.20 -37.40 -19.24
CA GLU A 179 9.50 -37.16 -17.82
C GLU A 179 10.46 -35.99 -17.62
N ARG A 180 11.50 -35.86 -18.46
CA ARG A 180 12.42 -34.71 -18.43
C ARG A 180 11.71 -33.39 -18.74
N SER A 181 10.79 -33.37 -19.69
CA SER A 181 9.99 -32.18 -20.00
C SER A 181 9.03 -31.79 -18.87
N ILE A 182 8.42 -32.78 -18.21
CA ILE A 182 7.61 -32.55 -17.00
C ILE A 182 8.48 -32.00 -15.86
N GLN A 183 9.69 -32.53 -15.68
CA GLN A 183 10.65 -32.01 -14.69
C GLN A 183 11.08 -30.57 -15.00
N GLY A 184 11.24 -30.22 -16.28
CA GLY A 184 11.53 -28.85 -16.73
C GLY A 184 10.41 -27.86 -16.38
N ILE A 185 9.14 -28.24 -16.55
CA ILE A 185 8.01 -27.40 -16.13
C ILE A 185 7.97 -27.28 -14.61
N LYS A 186 8.20 -28.38 -13.90
CA LYS A 186 8.26 -28.39 -12.43
C LYS A 186 9.36 -27.48 -11.90
N SER A 187 10.53 -27.44 -12.54
CA SER A 187 11.63 -26.56 -12.13
C SER A 187 11.30 -25.08 -12.36
N LEU A 188 10.58 -24.72 -13.44
CA LEU A 188 10.08 -23.35 -13.65
C LEU A 188 9.11 -22.90 -12.54
N LEU A 189 8.30 -23.82 -12.03
CA LEU A 189 7.36 -23.56 -10.92
C LEU A 189 8.07 -23.46 -9.56
N LEU A 190 9.16 -24.21 -9.39
CA LEU A 190 9.97 -24.25 -8.17
C LEU A 190 11.13 -23.25 -8.17
N GLN A 191 11.29 -22.46 -9.23
CA GLN A 191 12.37 -21.48 -9.34
C GLN A 191 12.11 -20.30 -8.38
N ASP A 192 12.41 -20.52 -7.11
CA ASP A 192 12.56 -19.46 -6.12
C ASP A 192 13.87 -18.70 -6.41
N LYS A 193 13.78 -17.75 -7.36
CA LYS A 193 14.71 -16.64 -7.61
C LYS A 193 16.10 -17.03 -8.17
N PRO A 194 16.56 -16.43 -9.28
CA PRO A 194 17.99 -16.25 -9.49
C PRO A 194 18.48 -15.19 -8.49
N THR A 195 19.37 -15.60 -7.59
CA THR A 195 20.25 -14.70 -6.85
C THR A 195 20.86 -13.71 -7.83
N GLN A 196 20.72 -12.42 -7.54
CA GLN A 196 21.37 -11.37 -8.29
C GLN A 196 22.86 -11.72 -8.40
N ILE A 197 23.35 -11.87 -9.63
CA ILE A 197 24.77 -11.98 -9.93
C ILE A 197 25.39 -10.67 -9.42
N GLN A 198 26.08 -10.73 -8.28
CA GLN A 198 27.07 -9.71 -7.93
C GLN A 198 28.11 -9.76 -9.03
N ASN A 199 28.25 -8.65 -9.76
CA ASN A 199 29.34 -8.42 -10.68
C ASN A 199 30.65 -8.57 -9.87
N PRO A 200 31.56 -9.51 -10.21
CA PRO A 200 32.90 -9.44 -9.66
C PRO A 200 33.55 -8.15 -10.18
N GLU A 201 33.98 -7.32 -9.25
CA GLU A 201 34.82 -6.16 -9.51
C GLU A 201 35.95 -6.56 -10.45
N VAL A 202 36.11 -5.76 -11.50
CA VAL A 202 37.22 -5.83 -12.43
C VAL A 202 38.50 -5.58 -11.64
N GLU A 203 39.25 -6.66 -11.41
CA GLU A 203 40.63 -6.65 -10.94
C GLU A 203 41.46 -5.84 -11.94
N SER A 204 41.80 -4.62 -11.56
CA SER A 204 42.72 -3.76 -12.31
C SER A 204 44.12 -4.35 -12.23
N ASN A 205 44.52 -5.06 -13.27
CA ASN A 205 45.92 -5.41 -13.51
C ASN A 205 46.74 -4.13 -13.72
N GLU A 206 47.50 -3.71 -12.71
CA GLU A 206 48.69 -2.88 -12.92
C GLU A 206 49.83 -3.76 -13.44
N PRO A 207 50.45 -3.47 -14.59
CA PRO A 207 51.70 -4.10 -14.96
C PRO A 207 52.84 -3.36 -14.27
N ASN A 208 53.48 -4.04 -13.33
CA ASN A 208 54.82 -3.70 -12.88
C ASN A 208 55.80 -3.98 -14.04
N GLY A 209 56.49 -2.95 -14.53
CA GLY A 209 57.32 -3.03 -15.72
C GLY A 209 58.31 -1.87 -15.78
N SER A 210 59.38 -2.03 -15.01
CA SER A 210 60.65 -1.32 -15.02
C SER A 210 61.18 -0.97 -16.42
N GLN A 211 61.56 0.30 -16.62
CA GLN A 211 62.87 0.73 -17.14
C GLN A 211 63.07 2.22 -16.85
#